data_AF-A0A5F8H0Z8-F1
#
_entry.id   AF-A0A5F8H0Z8-F1
#
_cell.length_a   1.000
_cell.length_b   1.000
_cell.length_c   1.000
_cell.angle_alpha   90.00
_cell.angle_beta   90.00
_cell.angle_gamma   90.00
#
_symmetry.space_group_name_H-M   'P 1'
#
loop_
_entity.id
_entity.type
_entity.pdbx_description
1 polymer ?
#
loop_
_entity_poly.entity_id
_entity_poly.type
_entity_poly.pdbx_seq_one_letter_code
_entity_poly.pdbx_strand_id
1 'polypeptide(L)'
;MQRRSHVEEFYIDRLTGKYISAPRNFEEFQEMMIREQEALSKGSRELQVTLLHVIQDILGNRKALQDLEDMLDQVPDMREKGQLEGPGVCILKHLQDNSEDASNQQTESILYFLGALMILTDTQQELLDQSLEKRILPQQLELVKSILKTNFREPGESSFSVHPELLSELKDEDQAITMNLMKECGLNLECAGSQTKWNREAESSVCALYVVISFLQLLTQA
;
A
#
# COMPACT_ATOMS: atom_id res chain seq x y z
N MET A 1 24.25 5.15 -20.07
CA MET A 1 23.53 5.65 -18.88
C MET A 1 22.08 5.86 -19.28
N GLN A 2 21.25 4.85 -19.05
CA GLN A 2 19.83 4.87 -19.39
C GLN A 2 19.08 5.09 -18.08
N ARG A 3 18.23 6.12 -18.01
CA ARG A 3 17.40 6.39 -16.84
C ARG A 3 16.50 5.18 -16.63
N ARG A 4 16.74 4.41 -15.56
CA ARG A 4 15.76 3.45 -15.06
C ARG A 4 14.50 4.23 -14.69
N SER A 5 13.35 3.72 -15.11
CA SER A 5 12.07 4.33 -14.73
C SER A 5 11.85 4.07 -13.24
N HIS A 6 11.27 5.02 -12.51
CA HIS A 6 10.98 4.89 -11.08
C HIS A 6 10.05 3.69 -10.78
N VAL A 7 9.38 3.14 -11.81
CA VAL A 7 8.54 1.94 -11.75
C VAL A 7 9.35 0.66 -11.53
N GLU A 8 10.59 0.58 -12.04
CA GLU A 8 11.47 -0.58 -11.81
C GLU A 8 12.07 -0.59 -10.39
N GLU A 9 12.22 0.58 -9.76
CA GLU A 9 12.71 0.71 -8.38
C GLU A 9 11.70 0.17 -7.36
N PHE A 10 10.40 0.15 -7.67
CA PHE A 10 9.37 -0.45 -6.81
C PHE A 10 9.59 -1.95 -6.55
N TYR A 11 10.18 -2.66 -7.51
CA TYR A 11 10.30 -4.11 -7.44
C TYR A 11 11.73 -4.61 -7.21
N ILE A 12 12.75 -3.76 -7.41
CA ILE A 12 14.14 -4.22 -7.41
C ILE A 12 14.96 -3.76 -6.21
N ASP A 13 14.67 -2.65 -5.52
CA ASP A 13 15.79 -1.97 -4.84
C ASP A 13 15.59 -1.36 -3.46
N ARG A 14 14.60 -1.75 -2.65
CA ARG A 14 14.62 -1.33 -1.22
C ARG A 14 14.42 -2.37 -0.13
N LEU A 15 13.85 -3.55 -0.36
CA LEU A 15 13.35 -4.33 0.80
C LEU A 15 13.75 -5.80 0.94
N THR A 16 14.54 -6.42 0.06
CA THR A 16 14.89 -7.85 0.27
C THR A 16 16.32 -8.27 -0.09
N GLY A 17 17.08 -7.45 -0.83
CA GLY A 17 18.37 -7.91 -1.40
C GLY A 17 18.26 -9.17 -2.28
N LYS A 18 17.04 -9.65 -2.56
CA LYS A 18 16.74 -10.79 -3.41
C LYS A 18 16.18 -10.27 -4.72
N TYR A 19 16.70 -10.81 -5.81
CA TYR A 19 16.20 -10.61 -7.16
C TYR A 19 14.81 -11.26 -7.30
N ILE A 20 13.77 -10.65 -6.74
CA ILE A 20 12.41 -10.97 -7.12
C ILE A 20 12.20 -10.29 -8.48
N SER A 21 11.98 -11.07 -9.54
CA SER A 21 11.66 -10.49 -10.83
C SER A 21 10.37 -9.69 -10.69
N ALA A 22 10.40 -8.43 -11.12
CA ALA A 22 9.22 -7.58 -11.11
C ALA A 22 8.04 -8.27 -11.83
N PRO A 23 6.82 -8.26 -11.26
CA PRO A 23 5.66 -9.00 -11.78
C PRO A 23 5.34 -8.54 -13.19
N ARG A 24 5.08 -9.48 -14.10
CA ARG A 24 4.93 -9.20 -15.54
C ARG A 24 3.52 -8.79 -15.92
N ASN A 25 2.53 -9.16 -15.11
CA ASN A 25 1.12 -8.86 -15.28
C ASN A 25 0.46 -8.62 -13.90
N PHE A 26 -0.80 -8.21 -13.92
CA PHE A 26 -1.53 -7.91 -12.70
C PHE A 26 -1.77 -9.15 -11.83
N GLU A 27 -1.93 -10.33 -12.43
CA GLU A 27 -2.10 -11.59 -11.69
C GLU A 27 -0.86 -11.92 -10.85
N GLU A 28 0.34 -11.82 -11.41
CA GLU A 28 1.61 -12.00 -10.68
C GLU A 28 1.78 -10.95 -9.58
N PHE A 29 1.35 -9.71 -9.82
CA PHE A 29 1.37 -8.66 -8.79
C PHE A 29 0.39 -8.95 -7.65
N GLN A 30 -0.81 -9.44 -7.98
CA GLN A 30 -1.82 -9.83 -7.00
C GLN A 30 -1.35 -11.04 -6.18
N GLU A 31 -0.71 -12.04 -6.79
CA GLU A 31 -0.12 -13.17 -6.08
C GLU A 31 0.98 -12.74 -5.10
N MET A 32 1.85 -11.81 -5.51
CA MET A 32 2.86 -11.22 -4.63
C MET A 32 2.20 -10.54 -3.43
N MET A 33 1.20 -9.68 -3.69
CA MET A 33 0.46 -8.97 -2.63
C MET A 33 -0.20 -9.95 -1.65
N ILE A 34 -0.84 -11.03 -2.13
CA ILE A 34 -1.46 -12.07 -1.29
C ILE A 34 -0.41 -12.73 -0.38
N ARG A 35 0.80 -13.05 -0.89
CA ARG A 35 1.86 -13.65 -0.07
C ARG A 35 2.32 -12.72 1.04
N GLU A 36 2.44 -11.42 0.76
CA GLU A 36 2.79 -10.43 1.76
C GLU A 36 1.68 -10.29 2.82
N GLN A 37 0.41 -10.28 2.41
CA GLN A 37 -0.72 -10.28 3.34
C GLN A 37 -0.77 -11.55 4.21
N GLU A 38 -0.51 -12.73 3.62
CA GLU A 38 -0.45 -13.99 4.36
C GLU A 38 0.69 -14.00 5.38
N ALA A 39 1.84 -13.41 5.05
CA ALA A 39 2.96 -13.28 5.97
C ALA A 39 2.56 -12.47 7.21
N LEU A 40 1.91 -11.31 7.00
CA LEU A 40 1.44 -10.45 8.08
C LEU A 40 0.31 -11.12 8.88
N SER A 41 -0.62 -11.81 8.19
CA SER A 41 -1.77 -12.49 8.80
C SER A 41 -1.38 -13.67 9.70
N LYS A 42 -0.21 -14.29 9.48
CA LYS A 42 0.34 -15.31 10.37
C LYS A 42 0.81 -14.74 11.71
N GLY A 43 0.94 -13.42 11.81
CA GLY A 43 1.23 -12.74 13.07
C GLY A 43 0.07 -12.74 14.04
N SER A 44 0.35 -12.32 15.27
CA SER A 44 -0.68 -12.20 16.30
C SER A 44 -1.72 -11.14 15.90
N ARG A 45 -2.94 -11.30 16.42
CA ARG A 45 -3.98 -10.29 16.28
C ARG A 45 -3.51 -8.95 16.86
N GLU A 46 -2.79 -9.00 17.98
CA GLU A 46 -2.22 -7.85 18.65
C GLU A 46 -1.21 -7.09 17.78
N LEU A 47 -0.40 -7.81 16.98
CA LEU A 47 0.48 -7.17 15.99
C LEU A 47 -0.32 -6.38 14.97
N GLN A 48 -1.37 -6.99 14.39
CA GLN A 48 -2.19 -6.35 13.35
C GLN A 48 -2.93 -5.13 13.90
N VAL A 49 -3.54 -5.26 15.08
CA VAL A 49 -4.22 -4.15 15.77
C VAL A 49 -3.25 -3.03 16.14
N THR A 50 -2.06 -3.38 16.65
CA THR A 50 -1.03 -2.38 16.97
C THR A 50 -0.59 -1.66 15.71
N LEU A 51 -0.29 -2.40 14.64
CA LEU A 51 0.13 -1.83 13.37
C LEU A 51 -0.93 -0.88 12.80
N LEU A 52 -2.22 -1.25 12.84
CA LEU A 52 -3.29 -0.38 12.38
C LEU A 52 -3.30 0.96 13.12
N HIS A 53 -3.29 0.93 14.46
CA HIS A 53 -3.30 2.15 15.27
C HIS A 53 -2.08 3.02 15.00
N VAL A 54 -0.89 2.42 14.95
CA VAL A 54 0.35 3.16 14.64
C VAL A 54 0.27 3.83 13.29
N ILE A 55 -0.26 3.14 12.27
CA ILE A 55 -0.40 3.68 10.92
C ILE A 55 -1.40 4.83 10.92
N GLN A 56 -2.57 4.67 11.54
CA GLN A 56 -3.56 5.74 11.66
C GLN A 56 -2.98 6.99 12.34
N ASP A 57 -2.17 6.83 13.38
CA ASP A 57 -1.53 7.94 14.09
C ASP A 57 -0.49 8.71 13.26
N ILE A 58 0.09 8.07 12.24
CA ILE A 58 1.20 8.62 11.43
C ILE A 58 0.86 8.83 9.95
N LEU A 59 -0.36 8.53 9.51
CA LEU A 59 -0.83 8.85 8.16
C LEU A 59 -0.72 10.37 7.93
N GLY A 60 -0.13 10.78 6.80
CA GLY A 60 0.17 12.18 6.50
C GLY A 60 1.43 12.72 7.20
N ASN A 61 2.05 11.95 8.10
CA ASN A 61 3.31 12.31 8.74
C ASN A 61 4.48 11.51 8.13
N ARG A 62 4.99 12.02 7.00
CA ARG A 62 6.10 11.41 6.26
C ARG A 62 7.35 11.15 7.10
N LYS A 63 7.66 12.03 8.05
CA LYS A 63 8.81 11.84 8.94
C LYS A 63 8.59 10.65 9.87
N ALA A 64 7.41 10.55 10.49
CA ALA A 64 7.09 9.44 11.38
C ALA A 64 7.02 8.09 10.62
N LEU A 65 6.52 8.08 9.38
CA LEU A 65 6.57 6.89 8.51
C LEU A 65 8.01 6.46 8.21
N GLN A 66 8.88 7.40 7.83
CA GLN A 66 10.30 7.09 7.59
C GLN A 66 11.00 6.61 8.87
N ASP A 67 10.77 7.29 10.00
CA ASP A 67 11.38 6.91 11.29
C ASP A 67 10.92 5.48 11.70
N LEU A 68 9.69 5.06 11.36
CA LEU A 68 9.19 3.69 11.56
C LEU A 68 9.81 2.68 10.59
N GLU A 69 9.91 3.01 9.30
CA GLU A 69 10.56 2.17 8.29
C GLU A 69 12.03 1.91 8.66
N ASP A 70 12.78 2.96 9.00
CA ASP A 70 14.18 2.89 9.42
C ASP A 70 14.34 2.02 10.68
N MET A 71 13.39 2.11 11.62
CA MET A 71 13.39 1.30 12.84
C MET A 71 13.19 -0.19 12.55
N LEU A 72 12.33 -0.54 11.60
CA LEU A 72 12.03 -1.92 11.21
C LEU A 72 13.13 -2.53 10.31
N ASP A 73 13.79 -1.72 9.49
CA ASP A 73 14.90 -2.16 8.63
C ASP A 73 16.19 -2.41 9.45
N GLN A 74 16.39 -1.64 10.53
CA GLN A 74 17.57 -1.75 11.41
C GLN A 74 17.40 -2.73 12.58
N VAL A 75 16.36 -3.58 12.57
CA VAL A 75 16.04 -4.53 13.65
C VAL A 75 17.20 -5.43 14.10
N PRO A 76 18.09 -5.93 13.21
CA PRO A 76 19.25 -6.71 13.64
C PRO A 76 20.20 -5.92 14.56
N ASP A 77 20.40 -4.61 14.31
CA ASP A 77 21.35 -3.76 15.04
C ASP A 77 20.75 -3.07 16.27
N MET A 78 19.42 -2.86 16.29
CA MET A 78 18.69 -2.21 17.39
C MET A 78 18.41 -3.16 18.57
N ARG A 79 18.41 -4.49 18.35
CA ARG A 79 18.26 -5.51 19.42
C ARG A 79 19.32 -5.40 20.51
N GLU A 80 20.52 -4.88 20.19
CA GLU A 80 21.62 -4.73 21.14
C GLU A 80 21.59 -3.40 21.93
N LYS A 81 20.90 -2.36 21.45
CA LYS A 81 21.10 -0.98 21.95
C LYS A 81 20.07 -0.46 22.95
N GLY A 82 18.95 -1.15 23.16
CA GLY A 82 18.00 -0.86 24.26
C GLY A 82 17.39 0.55 24.27
N GLN A 83 17.44 1.29 23.15
CA GLN A 83 16.95 2.66 23.02
C GLN A 83 15.91 2.73 21.91
N LEU A 84 14.68 2.34 22.21
CA LEU A 84 13.57 2.60 21.31
C LEU A 84 12.43 3.19 22.15
N GLU A 85 12.00 4.39 21.77
CA GLU A 85 10.80 5.06 22.29
C GLU A 85 9.84 5.28 21.12
N GLY A 86 8.52 5.23 21.38
CA GLY A 86 7.48 5.50 20.39
C GLY A 86 6.71 4.27 19.90
N PRO A 87 5.72 4.47 19.00
CA PRO A 87 4.77 3.45 18.58
C PRO A 87 5.41 2.23 17.89
N GLY A 88 6.53 2.41 17.17
CA GLY A 88 7.27 1.31 16.53
C GLY A 88 7.82 0.26 17.50
N VAL A 89 8.06 0.63 18.77
CA VAL A 89 8.51 -0.30 19.82
C VAL A 89 7.49 -1.42 20.06
N CYS A 90 6.21 -1.09 20.03
CA CYS A 90 5.14 -2.06 20.28
C CYS A 90 5.06 -3.09 19.15
N ILE A 91 5.21 -2.64 17.90
CA ILE A 91 5.28 -3.52 16.72
C ILE A 91 6.46 -4.48 16.86
N LEU A 92 7.64 -3.97 17.22
CA LEU A 92 8.84 -4.79 17.40
C LEU A 92 8.70 -5.85 18.48
N LYS A 93 8.08 -5.52 19.62
CA LYS A 93 7.82 -6.50 20.69
C LYS A 93 6.99 -7.67 20.17
N HIS A 94 5.93 -7.39 19.42
CA HIS A 94 5.08 -8.44 18.85
C HIS A 94 5.78 -9.27 17.75
N LEU A 95 6.71 -8.67 17.00
CA LEU A 95 7.53 -9.40 16.03
C LEU A 95 8.52 -10.34 16.74
N GLN A 96 9.06 -9.93 17.89
CA GLN A 96 10.04 -10.72 18.67
C GLN A 96 9.46 -11.98 19.33
N ASP A 97 8.15 -12.04 19.53
CA ASP A 97 7.50 -13.21 20.14
C ASP A 97 7.40 -14.42 19.18
N ASN A 98 7.75 -14.24 17.89
CA ASN A 98 7.68 -15.27 16.84
C ASN A 98 9.02 -15.97 16.61
N SER A 99 9.01 -17.08 15.85
CA SER A 99 10.25 -17.66 15.34
C SER A 99 10.98 -16.65 14.43
N GLU A 100 12.31 -16.77 14.34
CA GLU A 100 13.14 -15.85 13.55
C GLU A 100 12.67 -15.73 12.10
N ASP A 101 12.38 -16.86 11.44
CA ASP A 101 11.87 -16.87 10.07
C ASP A 101 10.51 -16.15 9.92
N ALA A 102 9.60 -16.34 10.88
CA ALA A 102 8.29 -15.70 10.86
C ALA A 102 8.39 -14.19 11.15
N SER A 103 9.22 -13.81 12.10
CA SER A 103 9.52 -12.41 12.41
C SER A 103 10.11 -11.68 11.20
N ASN A 104 11.03 -12.32 10.47
CA ASN A 104 11.63 -11.74 9.27
C ASN A 104 10.58 -11.55 8.17
N GLN A 105 9.77 -12.58 7.89
CA GLN A 105 8.74 -12.50 6.85
C GLN A 105 7.68 -11.43 7.17
N GLN A 106 7.30 -11.27 8.43
CA GLN A 106 6.38 -10.21 8.87
C GLN A 106 7.02 -8.83 8.74
N THR A 107 8.29 -8.69 9.11
CA THR A 107 9.03 -7.42 8.99
C THR A 107 9.12 -6.99 7.54
N GLU A 108 9.49 -7.91 6.64
CA GLU A 108 9.52 -7.67 5.18
C GLU A 108 8.14 -7.22 4.65
N SER A 109 7.06 -7.88 5.08
CA SER A 109 5.69 -7.53 4.69
C SER A 109 5.25 -6.14 5.20
N ILE A 110 5.59 -5.79 6.45
CA ILE A 110 5.31 -4.46 7.00
C ILE A 110 6.10 -3.39 6.24
N LEU A 111 7.38 -3.64 5.97
CA LEU A 111 8.21 -2.74 5.19
C LEU A 111 7.67 -2.56 3.76
N TYR A 112 7.18 -3.62 3.12
CA TYR A 112 6.55 -3.55 1.80
C TYR A 112 5.33 -2.62 1.81
N PHE A 113 4.51 -2.72 2.85
CA PHE A 113 3.38 -1.82 3.07
C PHE A 113 3.81 -0.36 3.31
N LEU A 114 4.83 -0.12 4.15
CA LEU A 114 5.36 1.23 4.42
C LEU A 114 5.98 1.86 3.17
N GLY A 115 6.72 1.09 2.38
CA GLY A 115 7.29 1.53 1.10
C GLY A 115 6.19 1.98 0.12
N ALA A 116 5.06 1.26 0.08
CA ALA A 116 3.90 1.68 -0.71
C ALA A 116 3.26 2.98 -0.17
N LEU A 117 3.13 3.14 1.14
CA LEU A 117 2.66 4.40 1.75
C LEU A 117 3.55 5.59 1.38
N MET A 118 4.87 5.42 1.36
CA MET A 118 5.83 6.48 1.08
C MET A 118 5.80 7.00 -0.38
N ILE A 119 5.29 6.18 -1.30
CA ILE A 119 5.05 6.57 -2.71
C ILE A 119 3.83 7.48 -2.83
N LEU A 120 2.84 7.31 -1.97
CA LEU A 120 1.64 8.14 -1.97
C LEU A 120 1.98 9.57 -1.51
N THR A 121 1.24 10.54 -2.05
CA THR A 121 1.32 11.93 -1.62
C THR A 121 0.73 12.10 -0.23
N ASP A 122 1.12 13.17 0.47
CA ASP A 122 0.58 13.47 1.80
C ASP A 122 -0.95 13.65 1.73
N THR A 123 -1.47 14.27 0.65
CA THR A 123 -2.90 14.34 0.33
C THR A 123 -3.56 12.96 0.20
N GLN A 124 -2.92 12.00 -0.48
CA GLN A 124 -3.46 10.64 -0.60
C GLN A 124 -3.53 9.94 0.75
N GLN A 125 -2.55 10.15 1.63
CA GLN A 125 -2.55 9.58 2.97
C GLN A 125 -3.66 10.18 3.86
N GLU A 126 -3.92 11.49 3.77
CA GLU A 126 -5.06 12.14 4.44
C GLU A 126 -6.41 11.63 3.92
N LEU A 127 -6.52 11.38 2.62
CA LEU A 127 -7.73 10.79 2.03
C LEU A 127 -7.93 9.34 2.45
N LEU A 128 -6.84 8.58 2.64
CA LEU A 128 -6.90 7.20 3.17
C LEU A 128 -7.37 7.15 4.62
N ASP A 129 -7.00 8.13 5.44
CA ASP A 129 -7.52 8.26 6.80
C ASP A 129 -9.04 8.49 6.79
N GLN A 130 -9.52 9.41 5.95
CA GLN A 130 -10.95 9.60 5.74
C GLN A 130 -11.65 8.33 5.21
N SER A 131 -11.01 7.60 4.30
CA SER A 131 -11.54 6.33 3.78
C SER A 131 -11.70 5.27 4.87
N LEU A 132 -10.78 5.22 5.84
CA LEU A 132 -10.85 4.35 7.01
C LEU A 132 -12.03 4.73 7.90
N GLU A 133 -12.18 6.01 8.23
CA GLU A 133 -13.29 6.52 9.04
C GLU A 133 -14.66 6.23 8.42
N LYS A 134 -14.78 6.44 7.10
CA LYS A 134 -16.01 6.21 6.34
C LYS A 134 -16.27 4.74 6.01
N ARG A 135 -15.27 3.87 6.21
CA ARG A 135 -15.31 2.42 5.92
C ARG A 135 -15.58 2.12 4.44
N ILE A 136 -14.92 2.86 3.55
CA ILE A 136 -15.11 2.77 2.09
C ILE A 136 -13.93 2.09 1.36
N LEU A 137 -12.94 1.60 2.10
CA LEU A 137 -11.82 0.84 1.56
C LEU A 137 -12.24 -0.37 0.70
N PRO A 138 -13.29 -1.16 1.02
CA PRO A 138 -13.70 -2.29 0.17
C PRO A 138 -14.06 -1.86 -1.25
N GLN A 139 -14.84 -0.77 -1.38
CA GLN A 139 -15.27 -0.24 -2.67
C GLN A 139 -14.10 0.37 -3.44
N GLN A 140 -13.22 1.10 -2.75
CA GLN A 140 -12.01 1.67 -3.34
C GLN A 140 -11.05 0.57 -3.82
N LEU A 141 -10.94 -0.54 -3.08
CA LEU A 141 -10.10 -1.68 -3.47
C LEU A 141 -10.58 -2.31 -4.78
N GLU A 142 -11.88 -2.57 -4.90
CA GLU A 142 -12.45 -3.14 -6.13
C GLU A 142 -12.30 -2.18 -7.32
N LEU A 143 -12.46 -0.87 -7.09
CA LEU A 143 -12.17 0.14 -8.10
C LEU A 143 -10.72 0.07 -8.58
N VAL A 144 -9.76 0.18 -7.67
CA VAL A 144 -8.31 0.18 -8.02
C VAL A 144 -7.92 -1.13 -8.70
N LYS A 145 -8.43 -2.26 -8.21
CA LYS A 145 -8.23 -3.58 -8.81
C LYS A 145 -8.76 -3.65 -10.25
N SER A 146 -9.93 -3.09 -10.52
CA SER A 146 -10.50 -3.04 -11.88
C SER A 146 -9.62 -2.22 -12.84
N ILE A 147 -9.06 -1.11 -12.36
CA ILE A 147 -8.17 -0.24 -13.13
C ILE A 147 -6.86 -0.96 -13.45
N LEU A 148 -6.23 -1.59 -12.46
CA LEU A 148 -4.96 -2.30 -12.66
C LEU A 148 -5.13 -3.53 -13.54
N LYS A 149 -6.22 -4.29 -13.39
CA LYS A 149 -6.49 -5.45 -14.24
C LYS A 149 -6.50 -5.11 -15.74
N THR A 150 -6.92 -3.91 -16.11
CA THR A 150 -6.98 -3.46 -17.50
C THR A 150 -5.70 -2.77 -17.98
N ASN A 151 -4.93 -2.13 -17.09
CA ASN A 151 -3.87 -1.20 -17.50
C ASN A 151 -2.46 -1.53 -16.97
N PHE A 152 -2.30 -2.53 -16.11
CA PHE A 152 -1.01 -2.86 -15.50
C PHE A 152 0.04 -3.18 -16.58
N ARG A 153 1.15 -2.42 -16.58
CA ARG A 153 2.25 -2.54 -17.55
C ARG A 153 1.86 -2.35 -19.01
N GLU A 154 0.74 -1.68 -19.27
CA GLU A 154 0.24 -1.50 -20.62
C GLU A 154 1.24 -0.66 -21.46
N PRO A 155 1.79 -1.21 -22.57
CA PRO A 155 2.87 -0.61 -23.37
C PRO A 155 2.50 0.72 -24.07
N GLY A 156 1.21 1.06 -24.17
CA GLY A 156 0.72 2.15 -25.00
C GLY A 156 -0.20 3.15 -24.30
N GLU A 157 -0.76 4.07 -25.09
CA GLU A 157 -1.89 4.89 -24.70
C GLU A 157 -3.16 4.04 -24.77
N SER A 158 -3.59 3.50 -23.62
CA SER A 158 -4.87 2.83 -23.50
C SER A 158 -5.93 3.80 -22.97
N SER A 159 -7.19 3.45 -23.16
CA SER A 159 -8.30 4.06 -22.44
C SER A 159 -9.08 2.97 -21.75
N PHE A 160 -9.53 3.24 -20.53
CA PHE A 160 -10.33 2.32 -19.74
C PHE A 160 -11.60 3.04 -19.29
N SER A 161 -12.62 2.27 -18.93
CA SER A 161 -13.84 2.79 -18.33
C SER A 161 -14.03 2.10 -16.99
N VAL A 162 -14.30 2.87 -15.96
CA VAL A 162 -14.70 2.34 -14.67
C VAL A 162 -16.16 1.90 -14.75
N HIS A 163 -16.44 0.70 -14.25
CA HIS A 163 -17.80 0.18 -14.11
C HIS A 163 -18.63 1.12 -13.21
N PRO A 164 -19.74 1.69 -13.72
CA PRO A 164 -20.56 2.62 -12.94
C PRO A 164 -21.03 2.07 -11.60
N GLU A 165 -21.22 0.76 -11.51
CA GLU A 165 -21.64 0.04 -10.32
C GLU A 165 -20.65 0.22 -9.16
N LEU A 166 -19.34 0.30 -9.44
CA LEU A 166 -18.31 0.48 -8.40
C LEU A 166 -18.36 1.87 -7.76
N LEU A 167 -18.89 2.87 -8.47
CA LEU A 167 -19.02 4.24 -7.98
C LEU A 167 -20.41 4.53 -7.43
N SER A 168 -21.46 3.87 -7.93
CA SER A 168 -22.84 4.07 -7.46
C SER A 168 -23.09 3.48 -6.07
N GLU A 169 -22.24 2.57 -5.60
CA GLU A 169 -22.24 2.06 -4.22
C GLU A 169 -21.75 3.10 -3.20
N LEU A 170 -21.02 4.13 -3.64
CA LEU A 170 -20.52 5.21 -2.81
C LEU A 170 -21.55 6.36 -2.77
N LYS A 171 -21.75 6.96 -1.58
CA LYS A 171 -22.54 8.20 -1.46
C LYS A 171 -21.72 9.39 -1.95
N ASP A 172 -22.36 10.54 -2.20
CA ASP A 172 -21.72 11.73 -2.81
C ASP A 172 -20.36 12.12 -2.18
N GLU A 173 -20.27 12.16 -0.85
CA GLU A 173 -19.02 12.50 -0.14
C GLU A 173 -17.95 11.40 -0.29
N ASP A 174 -18.35 10.14 -0.14
CA ASP A 174 -17.48 8.97 -0.26
C ASP A 174 -16.94 8.81 -1.70
N GLN A 175 -17.78 9.14 -2.68
CA GLN A 175 -17.41 9.22 -4.08
C GLN A 175 -16.39 10.33 -4.30
N ALA A 176 -16.59 11.52 -3.70
CA ALA A 176 -15.62 12.61 -3.81
C ALA A 176 -14.23 12.22 -3.26
N ILE A 177 -14.17 11.55 -2.10
CA ILE A 177 -12.91 11.04 -1.52
C ILE A 177 -12.23 10.07 -2.50
N THR A 178 -13.00 9.11 -3.01
CA THR A 178 -12.50 8.08 -3.94
C THR A 178 -11.99 8.69 -5.25
N MET A 179 -12.72 9.64 -5.82
CA MET A 179 -12.33 10.31 -7.05
C MET A 179 -11.10 11.18 -6.86
N ASN A 180 -10.96 11.84 -5.70
CA ASN A 180 -9.76 12.59 -5.36
C ASN A 180 -8.54 11.69 -5.18
N LEU A 181 -8.67 10.49 -4.59
CA LEU A 181 -7.58 9.51 -4.53
C LEU A 181 -7.08 9.13 -5.92
N MET A 182 -8.00 8.86 -6.86
CA MET A 182 -7.64 8.51 -8.24
C MET A 182 -6.99 9.70 -8.96
N LYS A 183 -7.49 10.91 -8.72
CA LYS A 183 -6.91 12.14 -9.26
C LYS A 183 -5.48 12.37 -8.79
N GLU A 184 -5.20 12.14 -7.51
CA GLU A 184 -3.84 12.21 -6.96
C GLU A 184 -2.93 11.12 -7.52
N CYS A 185 -3.47 9.97 -7.92
CA CYS A 185 -2.71 8.99 -8.72
C CYS A 185 -2.40 9.48 -10.14
N GLY A 186 -2.96 10.61 -10.59
CA GLY A 186 -2.83 11.11 -11.96
C GLY A 186 -3.91 10.60 -12.90
N LEU A 187 -5.02 10.06 -12.38
CA LEU A 187 -6.18 9.61 -13.17
C LEU A 187 -7.33 10.61 -13.06
N ASN A 188 -7.65 11.30 -14.16
CA ASN A 188 -8.81 12.18 -14.24
C ASN A 188 -10.06 11.37 -14.58
N LEU A 189 -10.69 10.77 -13.57
CA LEU A 189 -12.02 10.19 -13.72
C LEU A 189 -13.04 11.34 -13.74
N GLU A 190 -13.70 11.59 -14.87
CA GLU A 190 -14.71 12.67 -14.96
C GLU A 190 -16.05 12.23 -14.36
N CYS A 191 -16.54 11.06 -14.76
CA CYS A 191 -17.75 10.45 -14.24
C CYS A 191 -17.77 8.93 -14.48
N ALA A 192 -18.65 8.24 -13.76
CA ALA A 192 -18.89 6.81 -13.93
C ALA A 192 -19.18 6.46 -15.41
N GLY A 193 -18.49 5.45 -15.95
CA GLY A 193 -18.66 4.98 -17.33
C GLY A 193 -17.99 5.84 -18.41
N SER A 194 -17.39 6.99 -18.05
CA SER A 194 -16.58 7.76 -19.02
C SER A 194 -15.29 7.04 -19.38
N GLN A 195 -14.88 7.16 -20.63
CA GLN A 195 -13.56 6.71 -21.08
C GLN A 195 -12.49 7.63 -20.50
N THR A 196 -11.59 7.05 -19.70
CA THR A 196 -10.43 7.74 -19.12
C THR A 196 -9.17 7.26 -19.83
N LYS A 197 -8.33 8.20 -20.24
CA LYS A 197 -7.01 7.89 -20.80
C LYS A 197 -6.09 7.37 -19.69
N TRP A 198 -5.45 6.22 -19.91
CA TRP A 198 -4.44 5.71 -19.00
C TRP A 198 -3.18 6.58 -19.08
N ASN A 199 -2.75 7.06 -17.91
CA ASN A 199 -1.46 7.72 -17.77
C ASN A 199 -0.45 6.71 -17.22
N ARG A 200 0.59 6.39 -17.99
CA ARG A 200 1.65 5.47 -17.54
C ARG A 200 2.38 5.96 -16.30
N GLU A 201 2.49 7.26 -16.10
CA GLU A 201 3.11 7.83 -14.90
C GLU A 201 2.26 7.58 -13.64
N ALA A 202 0.96 7.27 -13.81
CA ALA A 202 0.07 6.91 -12.71
C ALA A 202 0.33 5.49 -12.18
N GLU A 203 0.94 4.60 -12.96
CA GLU A 203 1.05 3.16 -12.63
C GLU A 203 1.63 2.94 -11.23
N SER A 204 2.76 3.58 -10.90
CA SER A 204 3.39 3.46 -9.58
C SER A 204 2.46 3.90 -8.45
N SER A 205 1.75 5.01 -8.61
CA SER A 205 0.84 5.52 -7.57
C SER A 205 -0.40 4.63 -7.42
N VAL A 206 -0.98 4.13 -8.53
CA VAL A 206 -2.13 3.22 -8.50
C VAL A 206 -1.74 1.86 -7.89
N CYS A 207 -0.56 1.33 -8.21
CA CYS A 207 -0.03 0.11 -7.60
C CYS A 207 0.24 0.29 -6.10
N ALA A 208 0.85 1.40 -5.69
CA ALA A 208 1.04 1.73 -4.29
C ALA A 208 -0.30 1.84 -3.55
N LEU A 209 -1.28 2.51 -4.16
CA LEU A 209 -2.62 2.65 -3.58
C LEU A 209 -3.32 1.29 -3.43
N TYR A 210 -3.18 0.40 -4.43
CA TYR A 210 -3.69 -0.96 -4.35
C TYR A 210 -3.11 -1.73 -3.15
N VAL A 211 -1.80 -1.68 -2.97
CA VAL A 211 -1.11 -2.31 -1.83
C VAL A 211 -1.61 -1.71 -0.52
N VAL A 212 -1.61 -0.39 -0.40
CA VAL A 212 -1.99 0.30 0.83
C VAL A 212 -3.43 -0.01 1.24
N ILE A 213 -4.39 0.11 0.32
CA ILE A 213 -5.79 -0.22 0.60
C ILE A 213 -5.93 -1.71 0.96
N SER A 214 -5.24 -2.61 0.27
CA SER A 214 -5.28 -4.04 0.56
C SER A 214 -4.80 -4.34 1.98
N PHE A 215 -3.69 -3.74 2.41
CA PHE A 215 -3.15 -3.92 3.76
C PHE A 215 -4.04 -3.28 4.83
N LEU A 216 -4.51 -2.06 4.63
CA LEU A 216 -5.46 -1.42 5.55
C LEU A 216 -6.75 -2.24 5.68
N GLN A 217 -7.28 -2.75 4.58
CA GLN A 217 -8.45 -3.64 4.56
C GLN A 217 -8.20 -4.93 5.33
N LEU A 218 -7.01 -5.53 5.24
CA LEU A 218 -6.61 -6.67 6.06
C LEU A 218 -6.60 -6.30 7.55
N LEU A 219 -5.93 -5.21 7.90
CA LEU A 219 -5.73 -4.79 9.29
C LEU A 219 -7.04 -4.40 9.99
N THR A 220 -8.01 -3.83 9.26
CA THR A 220 -9.34 -3.52 9.82
C THR A 220 -10.20 -4.75 10.13
N GLN A 221 -9.80 -5.94 9.67
CA GLN A 221 -10.50 -7.21 9.91
C GLN A 221 -9.92 -7.98 11.11
N ALA A 222 -8.86 -7.46 11.75
CA ALA A 222 -8.14 -8.12 12.83
C ALA A 222 -8.96 -8.35 14.11
#